data_AF-A0A424KFR3-F1
#
_entry.id   AF-A0A424KFR3-F1
#
_cell.length_a   1.000
_cell.length_b   1.000
_cell.length_c   1.000
_cell.angle_alpha   90.00
_cell.angle_beta   90.00
_cell.angle_gamma   90.00
#
_symmetry.space_group_name_H-M   'P 1'
#
loop_
_entity.id
_entity.type
_entity.pdbx_description
1 polymer ?
#
loop_
_entity_poly.entity_id
_entity_poly.type
_entity_poly.pdbx_seq_one_letter_code
_entity_poly.pdbx_strand_id
1 'polypeptide(L)'
;MRSTPIISGLAAASLTLAATADITSVGVVSYSVTAEEFGGTSVSLNVQDLYLYSDNAADVALNVYDLTLAEAARVTYYQSSTGLGWAPTNLGGIFDTSATRLADSFVTIGGFMQDMLIPEQAPGMGAGTGLDPNFGGNGSPYPNAFAGWYNGSPPNLNGQVGMLPGTAGMGVLIGRFAYNGDFDLAGSTLSVTWNEGIGTGAEQANFTVVPAPGALALLGLAGLAGRRRRNG
;
A
#
# COMPACT_ATOMS: atom_id res chain seq x y z
N MET A 1 -13.28 64.39 -36.76
CA MET A 1 -13.99 63.41 -35.90
C MET A 1 -13.12 62.16 -35.83
N ARG A 2 -12.58 61.84 -34.65
CA ARG A 2 -11.75 60.64 -34.42
C ARG A 2 -12.67 59.45 -34.15
N SER A 3 -12.57 58.41 -34.96
CA SER A 3 -13.27 57.13 -34.78
C SER A 3 -12.52 56.26 -33.77
N THR A 4 -13.19 55.92 -32.68
CA THR A 4 -12.70 55.00 -31.63
C THR A 4 -13.01 53.55 -32.02
N PRO A 5 -12.06 52.60 -31.97
CA PRO A 5 -12.39 51.19 -32.12
C PRO A 5 -12.91 50.63 -30.78
N ILE A 6 -14.04 49.94 -30.82
CA ILE A 6 -14.58 49.14 -29.72
C ILE A 6 -13.90 47.76 -29.80
N ILE A 7 -13.09 47.43 -28.80
CA ILE A 7 -12.52 46.09 -28.65
C ILE A 7 -13.54 45.25 -27.88
N SER A 8 -14.26 44.40 -28.59
CA SER A 8 -15.11 43.36 -28.01
C SER A 8 -14.22 42.27 -27.41
N GLY A 9 -14.10 42.23 -26.09
CA GLY A 9 -13.40 41.16 -25.38
C GLY A 9 -14.13 39.83 -25.52
N LEU A 10 -13.49 38.85 -26.14
CA LEU A 10 -13.95 37.46 -26.15
C LEU A 10 -13.61 36.86 -24.77
N ALA A 11 -14.62 36.63 -23.93
CA ALA A 11 -14.42 35.88 -22.70
C ALA A 11 -14.20 34.40 -23.06
N ALA A 12 -12.97 33.91 -22.91
CA ALA A 12 -12.67 32.49 -22.96
C ALA A 12 -13.24 31.82 -21.71
N ALA A 13 -14.35 31.11 -21.85
CA ALA A 13 -14.82 30.19 -20.82
C ALA A 13 -13.84 29.01 -20.76
N SER A 14 -12.90 29.05 -19.82
CA SER A 14 -12.09 27.87 -19.48
C SER A 14 -13.02 26.85 -18.84
N LEU A 15 -13.41 25.81 -19.59
CA LEU A 15 -13.94 24.59 -19.00
C LEU A 15 -12.79 23.92 -18.24
N THR A 16 -12.66 24.23 -16.96
CA THR A 16 -11.91 23.36 -16.04
C THR A 16 -12.76 22.11 -15.88
N LEU A 17 -12.40 21.03 -16.57
CA LEU A 17 -12.82 19.70 -16.14
C LEU A 17 -12.40 19.59 -14.68
N ALA A 18 -13.36 19.44 -13.77
CA ALA A 18 -13.03 18.93 -12.45
C ALA A 18 -12.36 17.59 -12.70
N ALA A 19 -11.14 17.40 -12.16
CA ALA A 19 -10.66 16.04 -11.99
C ALA A 19 -11.72 15.29 -11.16
N THR A 20 -11.92 14.03 -11.48
CA THR A 20 -12.66 13.10 -10.63
C THR A 20 -11.62 12.19 -10.00
N ALA A 21 -11.77 11.84 -8.73
CA ALA A 21 -10.81 10.98 -8.06
C ALA A 21 -10.74 9.65 -8.80
N ASP A 22 -9.56 9.13 -9.13
CA ASP A 22 -9.46 7.92 -9.94
C ASP A 22 -8.40 6.94 -9.42
N ILE A 23 -8.89 5.86 -8.80
CA ILE A 23 -8.08 4.68 -8.53
C ILE A 23 -8.08 3.82 -9.80
N THR A 24 -6.93 3.80 -10.47
CA THR A 24 -6.77 3.17 -11.79
C THR A 24 -6.60 1.65 -11.72
N SER A 25 -5.99 1.13 -10.64
CA SER A 25 -5.77 -0.31 -10.46
C SER A 25 -5.35 -0.68 -9.04
N VAL A 26 -5.35 -1.99 -8.77
CA VAL A 26 -4.78 -2.58 -7.55
C VAL A 26 -3.71 -3.58 -7.97
N GLY A 27 -2.52 -3.49 -7.40
CA GLY A 27 -1.48 -4.45 -7.74
C GLY A 27 -0.41 -4.65 -6.70
N VAL A 28 0.45 -5.64 -6.95
CA VAL A 28 1.45 -6.11 -6.00
C VAL A 28 2.88 -5.92 -6.47
N VAL A 29 3.72 -5.46 -5.54
CA VAL A 29 5.18 -5.46 -5.70
C VAL A 29 5.74 -6.63 -4.89
N SER A 30 6.40 -7.55 -5.58
CA SER A 30 6.96 -8.77 -4.97
C SER A 30 8.46 -8.64 -4.75
N TYR A 31 8.95 -9.09 -3.59
CA TYR A 31 10.37 -9.18 -3.27
C TYR A 31 10.60 -10.25 -2.18
N SER A 32 11.86 -10.57 -1.90
CA SER A 32 12.23 -11.44 -0.79
C SER A 32 13.06 -10.67 0.23
N VAL A 33 12.87 -10.96 1.51
CA VAL A 33 13.59 -10.35 2.61
C VAL A 33 14.20 -11.44 3.49
N THR A 34 15.39 -11.16 4.04
CA THR A 34 15.88 -11.88 5.22
C THR A 34 15.96 -10.89 6.36
N ALA A 35 15.22 -11.16 7.43
CA ALA A 35 15.04 -10.28 8.56
C ALA A 35 15.29 -11.03 9.87
N GLU A 36 15.55 -10.29 10.93
CA GLU A 36 15.84 -10.80 12.27
C GLU A 36 14.67 -10.51 13.20
N GLU A 37 14.20 -11.56 13.87
CA GLU A 37 13.16 -11.53 14.89
C GLU A 37 13.68 -11.05 16.24
N PHE A 38 12.74 -10.78 17.15
CA PHE A 38 13.09 -10.56 18.54
C PHE A 38 13.80 -11.80 19.10
N GLY A 39 15.01 -11.63 19.64
CA GLY A 39 15.84 -12.74 20.11
C GLY A 39 16.84 -13.28 19.08
N GLY A 40 16.94 -12.66 17.89
CA GLY A 40 18.08 -12.86 16.98
C GLY A 40 17.92 -13.98 15.95
N THR A 41 16.75 -14.59 15.87
CA THR A 41 16.48 -15.64 14.85
C THR A 41 16.25 -15.00 13.50
N SER A 42 16.97 -15.42 12.46
CA SER A 42 16.73 -14.95 11.11
C SER A 42 15.60 -15.73 10.44
N VAL A 43 14.74 -15.00 9.72
CA VAL A 43 13.67 -15.52 8.87
C VAL A 43 13.87 -15.01 7.45
N SER A 44 13.69 -15.89 6.46
CA SER A 44 13.68 -15.52 5.05
C SER A 44 12.29 -15.73 4.48
N LEU A 45 11.73 -14.69 3.86
CA LEU A 45 10.32 -14.63 3.48
C LEU A 45 10.18 -14.03 2.08
N ASN A 46 9.18 -14.51 1.35
CA ASN A 46 8.64 -13.82 0.18
C ASN A 46 7.61 -12.81 0.66
N VAL A 47 7.60 -11.61 0.08
CA VAL A 47 6.73 -10.50 0.46
C VAL A 47 6.04 -9.95 -0.78
N GLN A 48 4.74 -9.67 -0.65
CA GLN A 48 3.97 -8.91 -1.61
C GLN A 48 3.36 -7.69 -0.90
N ASP A 49 3.82 -6.51 -1.29
CA ASP A 49 3.20 -5.25 -0.90
C ASP A 49 2.06 -4.94 -1.88
N LEU A 50 0.87 -4.75 -1.35
CA LEU A 50 -0.36 -4.47 -2.08
C LEU A 50 -0.61 -2.95 -2.13
N TYR A 51 -0.78 -2.42 -3.34
CA TYR A 51 -0.96 -1.00 -3.59
C TYR A 51 -2.27 -0.70 -4.31
N LEU A 52 -2.87 0.43 -3.96
CA LEU A 52 -3.81 1.15 -4.81
C LEU A 52 -3.03 2.11 -5.70
N TYR A 53 -3.25 2.06 -7.01
CA TYR A 53 -2.64 2.98 -7.95
C TYR A 53 -3.63 4.07 -8.34
N SER A 54 -3.14 5.30 -8.45
CA SER A 54 -3.87 6.47 -8.91
C SER A 54 -2.96 7.29 -9.82
N ASP A 55 -3.53 8.18 -10.61
CA ASP A 55 -2.81 9.16 -11.41
C ASP A 55 -2.91 10.60 -10.84
N ASN A 56 -3.50 10.76 -9.66
CA ASN A 56 -3.77 12.06 -9.04
C ASN A 56 -3.38 12.10 -7.54
N ALA A 57 -2.51 13.05 -7.15
CA ALA A 57 -2.07 13.23 -5.76
C ALA A 57 -3.16 13.76 -4.83
N ALA A 58 -4.25 14.30 -5.39
CA ALA A 58 -5.40 14.77 -4.62
C ALA A 58 -6.24 13.62 -4.07
N ASP A 59 -6.10 12.42 -4.64
CA ASP A 59 -6.90 11.26 -4.27
C ASP A 59 -6.51 10.75 -2.87
N VAL A 60 -7.53 10.30 -2.15
CA VAL A 60 -7.40 9.73 -0.82
C VAL A 60 -8.19 8.43 -0.75
N ALA A 61 -7.49 7.31 -0.56
CA ALA A 61 -8.09 6.03 -0.26
C ALA A 61 -8.71 6.06 1.15
N LEU A 62 -9.96 5.61 1.28
CA LEU A 62 -10.71 5.67 2.55
C LEU A 62 -10.81 4.29 3.21
N ASN A 63 -11.18 3.28 2.42
CA ASN A 63 -11.35 1.92 2.89
C ASN A 63 -11.20 0.90 1.76
N VAL A 64 -10.88 -0.32 2.17
CA VAL A 64 -10.93 -1.53 1.37
C VAL A 64 -11.92 -2.48 2.03
N TYR A 65 -12.74 -3.18 1.26
CA TYR A 65 -13.72 -4.13 1.77
C TYR A 65 -13.93 -5.26 0.74
N ASP A 66 -14.71 -6.27 1.13
CA ASP A 66 -15.02 -7.45 0.30
C ASP A 66 -13.77 -8.20 -0.22
N LEU A 67 -12.66 -8.17 0.53
CA LEU A 67 -11.45 -8.92 0.16
C LEU A 67 -11.77 -10.42 0.07
N THR A 68 -11.53 -10.98 -1.11
CA THR A 68 -11.56 -12.42 -1.35
C THR A 68 -10.22 -12.82 -1.95
N LEU A 69 -9.44 -13.56 -1.15
CA LEU A 69 -8.13 -14.04 -1.57
C LEU A 69 -8.25 -15.12 -2.65
N ALA A 70 -7.38 -15.03 -3.66
CA ALA A 70 -7.14 -16.12 -4.59
C ALA A 70 -6.66 -17.37 -3.84
N GLU A 71 -6.87 -18.56 -4.41
CA GLU A 71 -6.48 -19.82 -3.76
C GLU A 71 -4.98 -19.86 -3.43
N ALA A 72 -4.13 -19.34 -4.33
CA ALA A 72 -2.68 -19.25 -4.14
C ALA A 72 -2.25 -18.28 -3.02
N ALA A 73 -3.13 -17.42 -2.54
CA ALA A 73 -2.88 -16.49 -1.43
C ALA A 73 -3.36 -17.03 -0.08
N ARG A 74 -4.03 -18.18 -0.02
CA ARG A 74 -4.57 -18.73 1.24
C ARG A 74 -3.51 -19.52 2.00
N VAL A 75 -2.48 -18.81 2.45
CA VAL A 75 -1.32 -19.36 3.17
C VAL A 75 -1.31 -18.90 4.63
N THR A 76 -0.47 -19.51 5.48
CA THR A 76 -0.27 -19.05 6.85
C THR A 76 0.74 -17.91 6.85
N TYR A 77 0.25 -16.68 6.69
CA TYR A 77 1.08 -15.50 6.62
C TYR A 77 1.90 -15.32 7.89
N TYR A 78 3.11 -14.81 7.71
CA TYR A 78 4.03 -14.54 8.78
C TYR A 78 3.60 -13.27 9.51
N GLN A 79 3.40 -13.39 10.83
CA GLN A 79 3.25 -12.28 11.76
C GLN A 79 4.45 -12.26 12.68
N SER A 80 5.11 -11.11 12.79
CA SER A 80 6.24 -10.92 13.67
C SER A 80 5.83 -11.17 15.11
N SER A 81 6.72 -11.78 15.90
CA SER A 81 6.47 -11.99 17.34
C SER A 81 6.17 -10.71 18.11
N THR A 82 6.65 -9.56 17.60
CA THR A 82 6.43 -8.21 18.12
C THR A 82 5.43 -7.39 17.30
N GLY A 83 4.90 -7.95 16.21
CA GLY A 83 3.90 -7.38 15.30
C GLY A 83 2.65 -8.25 15.23
N LEU A 84 1.91 -8.36 16.33
CA LEU A 84 0.81 -9.31 16.44
C LEU A 84 -0.49 -8.78 15.80
N GLY A 85 -1.07 -9.57 14.91
CA GLY A 85 -2.34 -9.29 14.25
C GLY A 85 -2.20 -8.62 12.89
N TRP A 86 -3.32 -8.12 12.37
CA TRP A 86 -3.42 -7.62 10.99
C TRP A 86 -3.32 -6.11 10.85
N ALA A 87 -3.14 -5.38 11.95
CA ALA A 87 -2.92 -3.95 11.93
C ALA A 87 -1.42 -3.66 12.10
N PRO A 88 -0.92 -2.50 11.65
CA PRO A 88 0.47 -2.15 11.89
C PRO A 88 0.70 -1.86 13.39
N THR A 89 1.49 -2.69 14.07
CA THR A 89 1.76 -2.54 15.52
C THR A 89 3.23 -2.41 15.91
N ASN A 90 4.13 -1.90 15.05
CA ASN A 90 5.51 -1.63 15.48
C ASN A 90 5.53 -0.63 16.65
N LEU A 91 5.89 -1.13 17.84
CA LEU A 91 5.92 -0.38 19.10
C LEU A 91 7.20 0.44 19.29
N GLY A 92 8.23 0.21 18.48
CA GLY A 92 9.54 0.83 18.65
C GLY A 92 10.38 0.21 19.77
N GLY A 93 11.50 0.87 20.08
CA GLY A 93 12.41 0.47 21.16
C GLY A 93 12.99 -0.93 20.94
N ILE A 94 12.91 -1.77 21.97
CA ILE A 94 13.45 -3.15 21.91
C ILE A 94 12.65 -4.09 21.00
N PHE A 95 11.42 -3.72 20.65
CA PHE A 95 10.52 -4.49 19.79
C PHE A 95 10.62 -4.08 18.31
N ASP A 96 11.45 -3.09 18.04
CA ASP A 96 11.70 -2.59 16.69
C ASP A 96 12.69 -3.47 15.95
N THR A 97 12.20 -4.60 15.45
CA THR A 97 13.00 -5.62 14.78
C THR A 97 12.91 -5.45 13.27
N SER A 98 13.93 -5.91 12.53
CA SER A 98 13.85 -5.91 11.07
C SER A 98 12.72 -6.82 10.57
N ALA A 99 12.39 -7.89 11.31
CA ALA A 99 11.21 -8.71 11.04
C ALA A 99 9.92 -7.89 11.08
N THR A 100 9.71 -7.11 12.16
CA THR A 100 8.52 -6.25 12.28
C THR A 100 8.48 -5.19 11.18
N ARG A 101 9.62 -4.57 10.87
CA ARG A 101 9.66 -3.47 9.88
C ARG A 101 9.41 -3.90 8.44
N LEU A 102 9.92 -5.07 8.05
CA LEU A 102 10.07 -5.45 6.64
C LEU A 102 9.29 -6.70 6.24
N ALA A 103 8.95 -7.54 7.21
CA ALA A 103 8.43 -8.87 6.98
C ALA A 103 7.07 -9.12 7.63
N ASP A 104 6.62 -8.29 8.56
CA ASP A 104 5.32 -8.47 9.21
C ASP A 104 4.16 -8.35 8.23
N SER A 105 3.17 -9.25 8.34
CA SER A 105 1.97 -9.21 7.50
C SER A 105 0.88 -8.40 8.17
N PHE A 106 0.46 -7.31 7.51
CA PHE A 106 -0.55 -6.39 8.01
C PHE A 106 -1.31 -5.73 6.84
N VAL A 107 -2.44 -5.11 7.14
CA VAL A 107 -3.13 -4.19 6.25
C VAL A 107 -3.07 -2.77 6.80
N THR A 108 -3.20 -1.78 5.91
CA THR A 108 -3.18 -0.37 6.27
C THR A 108 -3.94 0.45 5.22
N ILE A 109 -4.17 1.73 5.46
CA ILE A 109 -4.59 2.68 4.42
C ILE A 109 -3.52 3.76 4.36
N GLY A 110 -2.38 3.49 3.71
CA GLY A 110 -1.24 4.40 3.70
C GLY A 110 -0.66 4.63 5.10
N GLY A 111 -0.14 5.84 5.35
CA GLY A 111 0.57 6.16 6.60
C GLY A 111 1.99 5.59 6.66
N PHE A 112 2.58 5.30 5.50
CA PHE A 112 3.95 4.78 5.31
C PHE A 112 4.78 5.78 4.51
N MET A 113 6.11 5.69 4.61
CA MET A 113 6.98 6.53 3.78
C MET A 113 6.76 6.20 2.30
N GLN A 114 6.47 7.23 1.52
CA GLN A 114 6.34 7.17 0.07
C GLN A 114 7.73 7.28 -0.59
N ASP A 115 7.81 6.98 -1.88
CA ASP A 115 9.04 7.00 -2.69
C ASP A 115 10.17 6.08 -2.19
N MET A 116 9.81 5.03 -1.45
CA MET A 116 10.74 4.05 -0.88
C MET A 116 10.45 2.66 -1.45
N LEU A 117 11.49 1.97 -1.95
CA LEU A 117 11.33 0.67 -2.63
C LEU A 117 10.71 -0.40 -1.72
N ILE A 118 11.07 -0.35 -0.45
CA ILE A 118 10.59 -1.27 0.56
C ILE A 118 10.15 -0.38 1.73
N PRO A 119 8.87 0.00 1.82
CA PRO A 119 8.40 0.88 2.87
C PRO A 119 8.52 0.17 4.22
N GLU A 120 9.25 0.77 5.17
CA GLU A 120 9.38 0.19 6.50
C GLU A 120 8.18 0.56 7.37
N GLN A 121 7.69 -0.40 8.16
CA GLN A 121 6.77 -0.13 9.25
C GLN A 121 7.53 0.50 10.42
N ALA A 122 7.91 1.76 10.30
CA ALA A 122 8.52 2.50 11.42
C ALA A 122 7.52 2.64 12.58
N PRO A 123 8.00 2.86 13.82
CA PRO A 123 7.11 2.97 14.99
C PRO A 123 6.02 4.03 14.80
N GLY A 124 4.76 3.63 14.97
CA GLY A 124 3.58 4.49 14.79
C GLY A 124 3.08 4.68 13.35
N MET A 125 3.76 4.13 12.34
CA MET A 125 3.29 4.19 10.95
C MET A 125 2.05 3.32 10.75
N GLY A 126 1.11 3.80 9.93
CA GLY A 126 -0.18 3.11 9.70
C GLY A 126 -1.09 3.00 10.93
N ALA A 127 -0.79 3.74 12.01
CA ALA A 127 -1.59 3.77 13.21
C ALA A 127 -3.04 4.21 12.92
N GLY A 128 -3.99 3.62 13.65
CA GLY A 128 -5.41 3.88 13.45
C GLY A 128 -6.05 3.10 12.31
N THR A 129 -5.40 2.06 11.78
CA THR A 129 -6.06 1.12 10.86
C THR A 129 -7.16 0.36 11.59
N GLY A 130 -8.42 0.54 11.14
CA GLY A 130 -9.57 -0.22 11.61
C GLY A 130 -9.71 -1.51 10.80
N LEU A 131 -9.98 -2.62 11.49
CA LEU A 131 -10.11 -3.95 10.88
C LEU A 131 -11.53 -4.47 11.00
N ASP A 132 -12.03 -5.08 9.94
CA ASP A 132 -13.25 -5.87 9.96
C ASP A 132 -13.05 -7.18 10.76
N PRO A 133 -14.08 -7.67 11.48
CA PRO A 133 -14.01 -8.94 12.22
C PRO A 133 -13.58 -10.17 11.39
N ASN A 134 -13.80 -10.16 10.07
CA ASN A 134 -13.40 -11.24 9.17
C ASN A 134 -11.88 -11.44 9.09
N PHE A 135 -11.05 -10.53 9.61
CA PHE A 135 -9.62 -10.79 9.79
C PHE A 135 -9.29 -11.90 10.80
N GLY A 136 -10.27 -12.35 11.60
CA GLY A 136 -10.11 -13.50 12.51
C GLY A 136 -9.28 -13.21 13.78
N GLY A 137 -8.70 -12.01 13.88
CA GLY A 137 -7.91 -11.58 15.03
C GLY A 137 -6.46 -12.07 15.02
N ASN A 138 -5.80 -11.97 16.18
CA ASN A 138 -4.39 -12.31 16.33
C ASN A 138 -4.14 -13.81 16.06
N GLY A 139 -3.15 -14.13 15.21
CA GLY A 139 -2.80 -15.50 14.85
C GLY A 139 -3.72 -16.17 13.82
N SER A 140 -4.70 -15.45 13.26
CA SER A 140 -5.44 -15.95 12.10
C SER A 140 -4.46 -16.11 10.92
N PRO A 141 -4.41 -17.28 10.24
CA PRO A 141 -3.39 -17.55 9.22
C PRO A 141 -3.51 -16.63 8.01
N TYR A 142 -4.74 -16.24 7.65
CA TYR A 142 -5.05 -15.29 6.58
C TYR A 142 -6.43 -14.64 6.85
N PRO A 143 -6.77 -13.52 6.20
CA PRO A 143 -8.09 -12.90 6.32
C PRO A 143 -9.18 -13.82 5.76
N ASN A 144 -10.31 -13.96 6.46
CA ASN A 144 -11.46 -14.69 5.91
C ASN A 144 -12.07 -13.92 4.72
N ALA A 145 -12.93 -14.60 3.97
CA ALA A 145 -13.65 -13.98 2.86
C ALA A 145 -14.44 -12.75 3.35
N PHE A 146 -14.49 -11.73 2.49
CA PHE A 146 -15.14 -10.45 2.73
C PHE A 146 -14.51 -9.63 3.86
N ALA A 147 -13.21 -9.78 4.09
CA ALA A 147 -12.48 -8.91 5.01
C ALA A 147 -12.34 -7.49 4.46
N GLY A 148 -12.29 -6.52 5.37
CA GLY A 148 -12.16 -5.11 5.04
C GLY A 148 -11.40 -4.33 6.11
N TRP A 149 -10.81 -3.21 5.72
CA TRP A 149 -10.08 -2.33 6.61
C TRP A 149 -10.18 -0.88 6.14
N TYR A 150 -9.98 0.05 7.06
CA TYR A 150 -10.23 1.46 6.81
C TYR A 150 -9.33 2.35 7.66
N ASN A 151 -9.24 3.63 7.28
CA ASN A 151 -8.63 4.63 8.15
C ASN A 151 -9.59 4.95 9.31
N GLY A 152 -9.30 4.42 10.50
CA GLY A 152 -10.13 4.54 11.70
C GLY A 152 -9.86 5.77 12.55
N SER A 153 -8.86 6.59 12.20
CA SER A 153 -8.50 7.80 12.96
C SER A 153 -8.46 9.08 12.10
N PRO A 154 -9.46 9.37 11.24
CA PRO A 154 -9.52 10.64 10.52
C PRO A 154 -9.77 11.82 11.50
N PRO A 155 -9.30 13.06 11.20
CA PRO A 155 -8.56 13.47 10.00
C PRO A 155 -7.04 13.27 10.17
N ASN A 156 -6.44 12.42 9.35
CA ASN A 156 -4.98 12.30 9.21
C ASN A 156 -4.65 12.12 7.71
N LEU A 157 -3.36 12.01 7.36
CA LEU A 157 -2.93 11.85 5.97
C LEU A 157 -2.89 10.37 5.51
N ASN A 158 -3.38 9.43 6.32
CA ASN A 158 -3.50 8.04 5.90
C ASN A 158 -4.48 7.96 4.73
N GLY A 159 -4.07 7.27 3.67
CA GLY A 159 -4.82 7.14 2.44
C GLY A 159 -4.44 8.13 1.35
N GLN A 160 -3.67 9.18 1.67
CA GLN A 160 -3.26 10.16 0.66
C GLN A 160 -2.35 9.50 -0.39
N VAL A 161 -2.73 9.63 -1.66
CA VAL A 161 -1.93 9.18 -2.80
C VAL A 161 -0.63 9.97 -2.86
N GLY A 162 0.47 9.26 -3.14
CA GLY A 162 1.71 9.90 -3.51
C GLY A 162 2.65 8.96 -4.23
N MET A 163 3.89 9.39 -4.43
CA MET A 163 4.84 8.66 -5.28
C MET A 163 5.15 7.28 -4.70
N LEU A 164 4.98 6.26 -5.53
CA LEU A 164 5.44 4.91 -5.24
C LEU A 164 6.87 4.74 -5.77
N PRO A 165 7.65 3.82 -5.18
CA PRO A 165 9.03 3.65 -5.58
C PRO A 165 9.26 3.38 -7.06
N GLY A 166 10.33 3.98 -7.60
CA GLY A 166 10.79 3.74 -8.96
C GLY A 166 9.83 4.29 -10.00
N THR A 167 9.48 3.48 -11.00
CA THR A 167 8.54 3.84 -12.08
C THR A 167 7.11 3.35 -11.80
N ALA A 168 6.80 2.95 -10.57
CA ALA A 168 5.50 2.39 -10.21
C ALA A 168 4.36 3.43 -10.22
N GLY A 169 4.67 4.72 -10.41
CA GLY A 169 3.69 5.78 -10.50
C GLY A 169 3.27 6.29 -9.12
N MET A 170 1.99 6.56 -8.95
CA MET A 170 1.43 7.10 -7.71
C MET A 170 0.44 6.11 -7.10
N GLY A 171 0.32 6.14 -5.78
CA GLY A 171 -0.56 5.23 -5.08
C GLY A 171 -0.42 5.24 -3.56
N VAL A 172 -1.00 4.21 -2.95
CA VAL A 172 -1.13 4.03 -1.50
C VAL A 172 -0.85 2.57 -1.16
N LEU A 173 0.08 2.33 -0.23
CA LEU A 173 0.24 0.99 0.37
C LEU A 173 -1.02 0.64 1.15
N ILE A 174 -1.65 -0.49 0.84
CA ILE A 174 -2.85 -0.96 1.54
C ILE A 174 -2.65 -2.29 2.28
N GLY A 175 -1.52 -2.95 2.08
CA GLY A 175 -1.13 -4.08 2.91
C GLY A 175 0.21 -4.66 2.51
N ARG A 176 0.76 -5.45 3.42
CA ARG A 176 1.96 -6.26 3.24
C ARG A 176 1.61 -7.68 3.62
N PHE A 177 1.96 -8.63 2.77
CA PHE A 177 1.74 -10.04 2.99
C PHE A 177 3.06 -10.76 2.84
N ALA A 178 3.48 -11.52 3.86
CA ALA A 178 4.74 -12.22 3.86
C ALA A 178 4.56 -13.70 4.20
N TYR A 179 5.25 -14.58 3.49
CA TYR A 179 5.14 -16.01 3.71
C TYR A 179 6.49 -16.71 3.50
N ASN A 180 6.73 -17.75 4.31
CA ASN A 180 7.85 -18.67 4.12
C ASN A 180 7.45 -19.74 3.11
N GLY A 181 7.49 -19.38 1.83
CA GLY A 181 7.09 -20.22 0.71
C GLY A 181 6.57 -19.38 -0.44
N ASP A 182 6.08 -20.05 -1.47
CA ASP A 182 5.47 -19.38 -2.62
C ASP A 182 4.00 -19.07 -2.32
N PHE A 183 3.55 -17.88 -2.72
CA PHE A 183 2.16 -17.45 -2.68
C PHE A 183 1.97 -16.34 -3.73
N ASP A 184 0.73 -16.10 -4.12
CA ASP A 184 0.43 -15.00 -5.04
C ASP A 184 -0.95 -14.40 -4.76
N LEU A 185 -0.99 -13.10 -4.48
CA LEU A 185 -2.21 -12.32 -4.32
C LEU A 185 -2.90 -12.02 -5.66
N ALA A 186 -2.22 -12.14 -6.80
CA ALA A 186 -2.83 -11.89 -8.09
C ALA A 186 -4.07 -12.76 -8.31
N GLY A 187 -5.15 -12.16 -8.84
CA GLY A 187 -6.46 -12.80 -8.96
C GLY A 187 -7.34 -12.72 -7.71
N SER A 188 -6.83 -12.21 -6.58
CA SER A 188 -7.68 -11.82 -5.45
C SER A 188 -8.57 -10.65 -5.87
N THR A 189 -9.75 -10.53 -5.26
CA THR A 189 -10.67 -9.41 -5.52
C THR A 189 -10.88 -8.60 -4.27
N LEU A 190 -11.07 -7.30 -4.42
CA LEU A 190 -11.41 -6.39 -3.33
C LEU A 190 -12.15 -5.19 -3.89
N SER A 191 -12.80 -4.46 -2.99
CA SER A 191 -13.53 -3.25 -3.33
C SER A 191 -12.96 -2.09 -2.54
N VAL A 192 -12.92 -0.91 -3.15
CA VAL A 192 -12.28 0.28 -2.56
C VAL A 192 -13.23 1.45 -2.61
N THR A 193 -13.16 2.28 -1.58
CA THR A 193 -13.77 3.60 -1.57
C THR A 193 -12.68 4.66 -1.46
N TRP A 194 -12.75 5.72 -2.26
CA TRP A 194 -11.79 6.84 -2.26
C TRP A 194 -12.50 8.17 -2.54
N ASN A 195 -11.80 9.29 -2.40
CA ASN A 195 -12.30 10.62 -2.77
C ASN A 195 -11.16 11.59 -3.12
N GLU A 196 -11.45 12.83 -3.53
CA GLU A 196 -10.45 13.89 -3.78
C GLU A 196 -10.09 14.68 -2.51
N GLY A 197 -9.93 13.99 -1.39
CA GLY A 197 -9.61 14.61 -0.10
C GLY A 197 -10.82 15.13 0.68
N ILE A 198 -10.54 15.85 1.76
CA ILE A 198 -11.54 16.17 2.80
C ILE A 198 -12.71 17.00 2.22
N GLY A 199 -13.93 16.52 2.46
CA GLY A 199 -15.16 17.22 2.08
C GLY A 199 -15.66 16.94 0.65
N THR A 200 -14.97 16.08 -0.10
CA THR A 200 -15.37 15.66 -1.45
C THR A 200 -16.22 14.37 -1.41
N GLY A 201 -17.02 14.15 -2.45
CA GLY A 201 -17.86 12.96 -2.58
C GLY A 201 -17.02 11.70 -2.71
N ALA A 202 -17.49 10.60 -2.13
CA ALA A 202 -16.81 9.31 -2.22
C ALA A 202 -17.18 8.58 -3.52
N GLU A 203 -16.19 7.94 -4.12
CA GLU A 203 -16.29 7.03 -5.24
C GLU A 203 -15.96 5.61 -4.80
N GLN A 204 -16.43 4.62 -5.57
CA GLN A 204 -16.34 3.22 -5.20
C GLN A 204 -16.25 2.31 -6.43
N ALA A 205 -15.36 1.33 -6.38
CA ALA A 205 -15.26 0.29 -7.41
C ALA A 205 -14.71 -1.03 -6.88
N ASN A 206 -14.88 -2.08 -7.69
CA ASN A 206 -14.34 -3.41 -7.46
C ASN A 206 -13.10 -3.61 -8.35
N PHE A 207 -12.07 -4.24 -7.79
CA PHE A 207 -10.82 -4.50 -8.46
C PHE A 207 -10.40 -5.96 -8.33
N THR A 208 -9.66 -6.43 -9.33
CA THR A 208 -8.87 -7.66 -9.25
C THR A 208 -7.42 -7.27 -9.08
N VAL A 209 -6.73 -7.89 -8.13
CA VAL A 209 -5.30 -7.68 -7.89
C VAL A 209 -4.51 -8.21 -9.08
N VAL A 210 -3.64 -7.38 -9.64
CA VAL A 210 -2.73 -7.73 -10.73
C VAL A 210 -1.27 -7.59 -10.30
N PRO A 211 -0.30 -8.23 -10.98
CA PRO A 211 1.10 -7.87 -10.81
C PRO A 211 1.31 -6.38 -11.08
N ALA A 212 2.15 -5.69 -10.28
CA ALA A 212 2.34 -4.25 -10.43
C ALA A 212 2.81 -3.87 -11.84
N PRO A 213 2.29 -2.76 -12.41
CA PRO A 213 2.74 -2.25 -13.69
C PRO A 213 4.27 -2.02 -13.68
N GLY A 214 5.01 -2.78 -14.49
CA GLY A 214 6.47 -2.66 -14.61
C GLY A 214 7.32 -3.51 -13.64
N ALA A 215 6.72 -4.33 -12.76
CA ALA A 215 7.45 -5.13 -11.77
C ALA A 215 8.34 -6.25 -12.34
N LEU A 216 8.25 -6.57 -13.63
CA LEU A 216 9.13 -7.56 -14.27
C LEU A 216 10.61 -7.14 -14.32
N ALA A 217 10.93 -5.86 -14.08
CA ALA A 217 12.31 -5.35 -14.21
C ALA A 217 13.13 -5.35 -12.91
N LEU A 218 12.54 -5.51 -11.73
CA LEU A 218 13.24 -5.28 -10.45
C LEU A 218 13.83 -6.52 -9.77
N LEU A 219 13.46 -7.73 -10.20
CA LEU A 219 14.00 -8.99 -9.67
C LEU A 219 15.52 -9.14 -9.88
N GLY A 220 16.15 -8.30 -10.71
CA GLY A 220 17.57 -8.38 -11.06
C GLY A 220 18.53 -7.45 -10.30
N LEU A 221 18.05 -6.43 -9.57
CA LEU A 221 18.93 -5.34 -9.11
C LEU A 221 19.35 -5.41 -7.63
N ALA A 222 18.59 -6.11 -6.76
CA ALA A 222 18.93 -6.24 -5.34
C ALA A 222 20.11 -7.21 -5.07
N GLY A 223 20.47 -8.06 -6.04
CA GLY A 223 21.55 -9.06 -5.89
C GLY A 223 22.97 -8.57 -6.22
N LEU A 224 23.15 -7.35 -6.76
CA LEU A 224 24.47 -6.87 -7.22
C LEU A 224 25.17 -5.88 -6.28
N ALA A 225 24.51 -5.39 -5.24
CA ALA A 225 25.08 -4.41 -4.31
C ALA A 225 25.63 -5.09 -3.04
N GLY A 226 26.56 -6.03 -3.17
CA GLY A 226 26.99 -6.81 -1.99
C GLY A 226 28.20 -7.71 -2.14
N ARG A 227 29.21 -7.35 -2.93
CA ARG A 227 30.49 -8.11 -2.91
C ARG A 227 31.71 -7.20 -2.99
N ARG A 228 31.96 -6.45 -1.92
CA ARG A 228 33.30 -5.90 -1.69
C ARG A 228 34.17 -6.98 -1.05
N ARG A 229 34.91 -7.71 -1.90
CA ARG A 229 35.99 -8.62 -1.48
C ARG A 229 36.97 -7.83 -0.60
N ARG A 230 37.09 -8.23 0.66
CA ARG A 230 38.24 -7.90 1.50
C ARG A 230 39.43 -8.74 1.02
N ASN A 231 40.46 -8.09 0.51
CA ASN A 231 41.77 -8.71 0.27
C ASN A 231 42.83 -7.82 0.95
N GLY A 232 43.71 -8.46 1.73
CA GLY A 232 45.00 -7.91 2.17
C GLY A 232 44.95 -7.12 3.46
#